data_AF-A0A928DNW1-F1
#
_entry.id   AF-A0A928DNW1-F1
#
_cell.length_a   1.000
_cell.length_b   1.000
_cell.length_c   1.000
_cell.angle_alpha   90.00
_cell.angle_beta   90.00
_cell.angle_gamma   90.00
#
_symmetry.space_group_name_H-M   'P 1'
#
loop_
_entity.id
_entity.type
_entity.pdbx_description
1 polymer ?
#
loop_
_entity_poly.entity_id
_entity_poly.type
_entity_poly.pdbx_seq_one_letter_code
_entity_poly.pdbx_strand_id
1 'polypeptide(L)'
;MKKNSFLFLLLFALGALVSCTPPEEEVHPKRPSQRSANLKHYVSKAQNLRAQALARSKPLVSKPLLSADVFAKLHLQEDSRLSAFLTDYQKKLSASVRAASAARVADKAGKLLTKFRNEVVATAKEAKTPQELKEKIAALNDENTKALTALTQEEETHTWNIPDKKLLAYSQQMLEDSSRVLYNDILRDYGLPCAQKALPILKKAGDDSCLVLSSAPTTEDVEEELKRVAAEADSAFNEVLKKYGNPSVHFKQEEISAISAEAAASYTELEKQFEKLYGLGAVSQAKPIFESYQNGLQTLLSKPSRLSSKQEQLERLEGNFREEITSLQVRLNSDFERRAMARRLSATVE
;
A
#
# COMPACT_ATOMS: atom_id res chain seq x y z
N MET A 1 -36.58 -68.44 -11.77
CA MET A 1 -35.43 -69.31 -11.45
C MET A 1 -34.84 -68.82 -10.13
N LYS A 2 -35.14 -69.55 -9.04
CA LYS A 2 -34.19 -70.34 -8.21
C LYS A 2 -33.28 -69.42 -7.37
N LYS A 3 -33.66 -69.07 -6.13
CA LYS A 3 -33.69 -69.83 -4.84
C LYS A 3 -32.31 -70.28 -4.35
N ASN A 4 -31.99 -69.87 -3.12
CA ASN A 4 -31.51 -70.64 -1.94
C ASN A 4 -30.94 -69.60 -0.94
N SER A 5 -31.49 -69.28 0.24
CA SER A 5 -32.26 -70.00 1.26
C SER A 5 -31.64 -71.33 1.64
N PHE A 6 -30.70 -71.35 2.60
CA PHE A 6 -30.44 -72.48 3.50
C PHE A 6 -29.48 -72.05 4.62
N LEU A 7 -29.99 -71.54 5.74
CA LEU A 7 -29.70 -72.02 7.11
C LEU A 7 -30.49 -71.19 8.14
N PHE A 8 -31.81 -71.20 8.02
CA PHE A 8 -32.75 -70.72 9.02
C PHE A 8 -33.69 -71.89 9.27
N LEU A 9 -33.33 -72.83 10.15
CA LEU A 9 -34.23 -73.83 10.76
C LEU A 9 -33.45 -74.90 11.55
N LEU A 10 -33.34 -74.68 12.86
CA LEU A 10 -33.21 -75.65 13.96
C LEU A 10 -32.93 -74.76 15.18
N LEU A 11 -33.85 -74.40 16.08
CA LEU A 11 -35.09 -75.01 16.48
C LEU A 11 -36.02 -73.91 17.00
N PHE A 12 -37.08 -73.63 16.24
CA PHE A 12 -38.36 -73.23 16.82
C PHE A 12 -39.24 -74.47 16.66
N ALA A 13 -39.38 -75.25 17.73
CA ALA A 13 -40.43 -76.24 17.84
C ALA A 13 -40.82 -76.30 19.32
N LEU A 14 -42.11 -76.10 19.55
CA LEU A 14 -42.83 -76.18 20.83
C LEU A 14 -42.61 -74.93 21.70
N GLY A 15 -43.42 -73.88 21.60
CA GLY A 15 -44.86 -73.87 21.36
C GLY A 15 -45.56 -73.79 22.71
N ALA A 16 -46.01 -72.58 23.03
CA ALA A 16 -47.07 -72.19 23.94
C ALA A 16 -47.15 -72.90 25.30
N LEU A 17 -47.05 -72.14 26.38
CA LEU A 17 -48.13 -71.99 27.36
C LEU A 17 -47.74 -71.00 28.47
N VAL A 18 -48.72 -70.16 28.83
CA VAL A 18 -48.85 -69.33 30.04
C VAL A 18 -48.11 -67.98 30.06
N SER A 19 -48.94 -66.96 29.87
CA SER A 19 -48.82 -65.58 30.36
C SER A 19 -48.39 -65.50 31.83
N CYS A 20 -47.19 -64.99 32.08
CA CYS A 20 -46.87 -64.23 33.29
C CYS A 20 -46.06 -63.02 32.85
N THR A 21 -46.73 -61.88 32.71
CA THR A 21 -46.06 -60.58 32.79
C THR A 21 -45.28 -60.54 34.10
N PRO A 22 -43.94 -60.40 34.11
CA PRO A 22 -43.26 -59.97 35.31
C PRO A 22 -43.73 -58.54 35.60
N PRO A 23 -43.89 -58.17 36.88
CA PRO A 23 -44.32 -56.83 37.23
C PRO A 23 -43.32 -55.82 36.64
N GLU A 24 -43.80 -54.63 36.31
CA GLU A 24 -42.96 -53.47 36.11
C GLU A 24 -42.10 -53.30 37.38
N GLU A 25 -40.91 -53.91 37.38
CA GLU A 25 -39.85 -53.51 38.28
C GLU A 25 -39.60 -52.05 37.95
N GLU A 26 -40.00 -51.18 38.88
CA GLU A 26 -39.47 -49.84 38.99
C GLU A 26 -37.97 -49.93 38.69
N VAL A 27 -37.57 -49.47 37.50
CA VAL A 27 -36.16 -49.28 37.16
C VAL A 27 -35.70 -48.13 38.04
N HIS A 28 -35.46 -48.41 39.32
CA HIS A 28 -34.68 -47.56 40.16
C HIS A 28 -33.38 -47.33 39.41
N PRO A 29 -32.98 -46.08 39.12
CA PRO A 29 -31.73 -45.83 38.45
C PRO A 29 -30.65 -46.48 39.32
N LYS A 30 -30.04 -47.57 38.82
CA LYS A 30 -28.94 -48.26 39.50
C LYS A 30 -27.93 -47.18 39.87
N ARG A 31 -27.87 -46.82 41.16
CA ARG A 31 -26.95 -45.79 41.65
C ARG A 31 -25.58 -46.14 41.09
N PRO A 32 -24.90 -45.22 40.38
CA PRO A 32 -23.61 -45.53 39.79
C PRO A 32 -22.71 -46.09 40.88
N SER A 33 -22.25 -47.33 40.70
CA SER A 33 -21.37 -47.96 41.67
C SER A 33 -20.14 -47.07 41.86
N GLN A 34 -19.63 -46.95 43.09
CA GLN A 34 -18.41 -46.16 43.36
C GLN A 34 -17.27 -46.55 42.42
N ARG A 35 -17.20 -47.83 42.02
CA ARG A 35 -16.27 -48.34 41.01
C ARG A 35 -16.46 -47.72 39.62
N SER A 36 -17.70 -47.56 39.13
CA SER A 36 -17.95 -46.94 37.81
C SER A 36 -17.70 -45.43 37.83
N ALA A 37 -17.98 -44.75 38.94
CA ALA A 37 -17.64 -43.35 39.16
C ALA A 37 -16.11 -43.15 39.20
N ASN A 38 -15.38 -44.00 39.93
CA ASN A 38 -13.92 -43.97 40.00
C ASN A 38 -13.28 -44.27 38.63
N LEU A 39 -13.78 -45.26 37.90
CA LEU A 39 -13.28 -45.57 36.56
C LEU A 39 -13.48 -44.39 35.59
N LYS A 40 -14.65 -43.75 35.60
CA LYS A 40 -14.88 -42.53 34.79
C LYS A 40 -13.91 -41.40 35.17
N HIS A 41 -13.65 -41.21 36.46
CA HIS A 41 -12.69 -40.22 36.95
C HIS A 41 -11.25 -40.50 36.49
N TYR A 42 -10.77 -41.75 36.61
CA TYR A 42 -9.40 -42.09 36.21
C TYR A 42 -9.22 -42.13 34.69
N VAL A 43 -10.23 -42.60 33.94
CA VAL A 43 -10.20 -42.58 32.47
C VAL A 43 -10.19 -41.15 31.95
N SER A 44 -11.03 -40.26 32.48
CA SER A 44 -11.03 -38.84 32.08
C SER A 44 -9.71 -38.15 32.46
N LYS A 45 -9.16 -38.44 33.64
CA LYS A 45 -7.84 -37.96 34.07
C LYS A 45 -6.73 -38.44 33.13
N ALA A 46 -6.73 -39.71 32.74
CA ALA A 46 -5.74 -40.27 31.80
C ALA A 46 -5.88 -39.67 30.39
N GLN A 47 -7.10 -39.47 29.90
CA GLN A 47 -7.38 -38.79 28.63
C GLN A 47 -6.89 -37.34 28.64
N ASN A 48 -7.14 -36.60 29.73
CA ASN A 48 -6.66 -35.23 29.90
C ASN A 48 -5.13 -35.16 29.94
N LEU A 49 -4.47 -36.06 30.65
CA LEU A 49 -3.00 -36.13 30.69
C LEU A 49 -2.41 -36.47 29.31
N ARG A 50 -3.04 -37.38 28.56
CA ARG A 50 -2.62 -37.71 27.19
C ARG A 50 -2.82 -36.51 26.25
N ALA A 51 -3.93 -35.81 26.35
CA ALA A 51 -4.21 -34.61 25.56
C ALA A 51 -3.20 -33.49 25.86
N GLN A 52 -2.84 -33.30 27.14
CA GLN A 52 -1.79 -32.36 27.54
C GLN A 52 -0.42 -32.77 26.99
N ALA A 53 -0.04 -34.05 27.05
CA ALA A 53 1.23 -34.52 26.49
C ALA A 53 1.30 -34.30 24.97
N LEU A 54 0.20 -34.56 24.24
CA LEU A 54 0.10 -34.27 22.81
C LEU A 54 0.11 -32.76 22.49
N ALA A 55 -0.39 -31.92 23.40
CA ALA A 55 -0.33 -30.48 23.25
C ALA A 55 1.11 -29.96 23.47
N ARG A 56 1.83 -30.52 24.45
CA ARG A 56 3.23 -30.16 24.76
C ARG A 56 4.23 -30.56 23.68
N SER A 57 3.91 -31.57 22.87
CA SER A 57 4.74 -31.99 21.73
C SER A 57 4.61 -31.06 20.52
N LYS A 58 3.67 -30.11 20.53
CA LYS A 58 3.50 -29.12 19.46
C LYS A 58 4.17 -27.81 19.86
N PRO A 59 4.78 -27.07 18.91
CA PRO A 59 5.35 -25.76 19.21
C PRO A 59 4.25 -24.79 19.67
N LEU A 60 4.48 -24.12 20.80
CA LEU A 60 3.56 -23.12 21.34
C LEU A 60 3.45 -21.87 20.45
N VAL A 61 4.56 -21.47 19.83
CA VAL A 61 4.59 -20.37 18.85
C VAL A 61 4.79 -20.95 17.46
N SER A 62 3.70 -21.11 16.72
CA SER A 62 3.74 -21.53 15.31
C SER A 62 3.56 -20.37 14.33
N LYS A 63 3.14 -19.20 14.83
CA LYS A 63 2.88 -17.99 14.06
C LYS A 63 3.57 -16.79 14.71
N PRO A 64 3.95 -15.77 13.92
CA PRO A 64 4.43 -14.51 14.45
C PRO A 64 3.38 -13.83 15.35
N LEU A 65 3.83 -13.01 16.29
CA LEU A 65 2.95 -12.32 17.25
C LEU A 65 2.20 -11.18 16.58
N LEU A 66 2.82 -10.56 15.58
CA LEU A 66 2.23 -9.55 14.73
C LEU A 66 1.97 -10.13 13.34
N SER A 67 0.96 -9.59 12.66
CA SER A 67 0.72 -9.94 11.26
C SER A 67 1.84 -9.41 10.36
N ALA A 68 2.12 -10.10 9.25
CA ALA A 68 3.09 -9.61 8.25
C ALA A 68 2.71 -8.21 7.70
N ASP A 69 1.41 -7.91 7.74
CA ASP A 69 0.81 -6.67 7.27
C ASP A 69 0.71 -5.59 8.35
N VAL A 70 1.30 -5.78 9.54
CA VAL A 70 1.20 -4.81 10.65
C VAL A 70 1.69 -3.42 10.22
N PHE A 71 2.67 -3.38 9.31
CA PHE A 71 3.14 -2.14 8.70
C PHE A 71 2.45 -1.79 7.39
N ALA A 72 1.78 -2.73 6.70
CA ALA A 72 1.04 -2.46 5.48
C ALA A 72 -0.22 -1.60 5.73
N LYS A 73 -0.69 -1.53 6.99
CA LYS A 73 -1.72 -0.59 7.44
C LYS A 73 -1.26 0.88 7.46
N LEU A 74 0.04 1.15 7.26
CA LEU A 74 0.50 2.49 6.89
C LEU A 74 -0.09 2.80 5.52
N HIS A 75 -1.16 3.59 5.49
CA HIS A 75 -1.63 4.15 4.24
C HIS A 75 -0.46 4.87 3.57
N LEU A 76 0.09 4.27 2.51
CA LEU A 76 0.73 5.02 1.45
C LEU A 76 -0.36 5.98 0.97
N GLN A 77 -0.35 7.21 1.50
CA GLN A 77 -1.26 8.24 1.05
C GLN A 77 -1.08 8.39 -0.46
N GLU A 78 -2.19 8.53 -1.17
CA GLU A 78 -2.14 8.83 -2.59
C GLU A 78 -1.25 10.05 -2.80
N ASP A 79 -0.29 9.89 -3.69
CA ASP A 79 0.70 10.92 -3.93
C ASP A 79 0.38 11.61 -5.25
N SER A 80 0.01 12.89 -5.15
CA SER A 80 -0.33 13.76 -6.27
C SER A 80 0.85 14.62 -6.73
N ARG A 81 2.09 14.28 -6.36
CA ARG A 81 3.27 15.04 -6.81
C ARG A 81 3.42 15.05 -8.33
N LEU A 82 2.93 14.00 -9.01
CA LEU A 82 2.98 13.88 -10.47
C LEU A 82 2.01 14.84 -11.13
N SER A 83 0.75 14.89 -10.70
CA SER A 83 -0.19 15.91 -11.18
C SER A 83 0.23 17.32 -10.79
N ALA A 84 0.78 17.53 -9.59
CA ALA A 84 1.34 18.82 -9.20
C ALA A 84 2.49 19.24 -10.12
N PHE A 85 3.40 18.31 -10.44
CA PHE A 85 4.48 18.50 -11.40
C PHE A 85 3.97 18.86 -12.79
N LEU A 86 3.01 18.10 -13.33
CA LEU A 86 2.46 18.34 -14.66
C LEU A 86 1.69 19.66 -14.73
N THR A 87 1.01 20.04 -13.64
CA THR A 87 0.33 21.34 -13.53
C THR A 87 1.33 22.50 -13.51
N ASP A 88 2.43 22.38 -12.76
CA ASP A 88 3.48 23.39 -12.74
C ASP A 88 4.20 23.50 -14.10
N TYR A 89 4.48 22.36 -14.73
CA TYR A 89 5.00 22.29 -16.09
C TYR A 89 4.07 22.98 -17.09
N GLN A 90 2.77 22.69 -17.06
CA GLN A 90 1.75 23.36 -17.88
C GLN A 90 1.76 24.88 -17.67
N LYS A 91 1.83 25.34 -16.43
CA LYS A 91 1.87 26.78 -16.12
C LYS A 91 3.13 27.45 -16.67
N LYS A 92 4.30 26.85 -16.46
CA LYS A 92 5.57 27.36 -16.97
C LYS A 92 5.62 27.38 -18.48
N LEU A 93 5.10 26.33 -19.11
CA LEU A 93 5.08 26.25 -20.56
C LEU A 93 4.09 27.22 -21.18
N SER A 94 2.86 27.30 -20.67
CA SER A 94 1.87 28.27 -21.17
C SER A 94 2.37 29.71 -21.02
N ALA A 95 3.06 30.04 -19.93
CA ALA A 95 3.73 31.33 -19.77
C ALA A 95 4.82 31.54 -20.84
N SER A 96 5.64 30.52 -21.11
CA SER A 96 6.72 30.60 -22.11
C SER A 96 6.20 30.76 -23.53
N VAL A 97 5.13 30.03 -23.89
CA VAL A 97 4.46 30.14 -25.20
C VAL A 97 3.86 31.53 -25.37
N ARG A 98 3.16 32.05 -24.35
CA ARG A 98 2.60 33.42 -24.38
C ARG A 98 3.69 34.48 -24.52
N ALA A 99 4.81 34.35 -23.80
CA ALA A 99 5.93 35.28 -23.90
C ALA A 99 6.58 35.27 -25.29
N ALA A 100 6.79 34.08 -25.86
CA ALA A 100 7.34 33.93 -27.21
C ALA A 100 6.37 34.46 -28.28
N SER A 101 5.07 34.24 -28.12
CA SER A 101 4.05 34.83 -28.99
C SER A 101 4.08 36.35 -28.93
N ALA A 102 4.01 36.93 -27.73
CA ALA A 102 4.08 38.38 -27.52
C ALA A 102 5.34 39.01 -28.13
N ALA A 103 6.49 38.33 -28.03
CA ALA A 103 7.74 38.79 -28.65
C ALA A 103 7.66 38.80 -30.20
N ARG A 104 7.04 37.78 -30.80
CA ARG A 104 6.81 37.72 -32.27
C ARG A 104 5.87 38.81 -32.73
N VAL A 105 4.77 39.03 -32.00
CA VAL A 105 3.81 40.12 -32.27
C VAL A 105 4.50 41.47 -32.20
N ALA A 106 5.30 41.70 -31.15
CA ALA A 106 6.06 42.93 -30.98
C ALA A 106 7.06 43.18 -32.12
N ASP A 107 7.75 42.14 -32.61
CA ASP A 107 8.66 42.23 -33.76
C ASP A 107 7.91 42.58 -35.06
N LYS A 108 6.78 41.91 -35.34
CA LYS A 108 5.93 42.20 -36.51
C LYS A 108 5.37 43.63 -36.45
N ALA A 109 4.84 44.04 -35.31
CA ALA A 109 4.32 45.39 -35.10
C ALA A 109 5.43 46.45 -35.23
N GLY A 110 6.62 46.17 -34.68
CA GLY A 110 7.80 47.04 -34.83
C GLY A 110 8.22 47.23 -36.29
N LYS A 111 8.16 46.17 -37.11
CA LYS A 111 8.41 46.25 -38.56
C LYS A 111 7.37 47.11 -39.28
N LEU A 112 6.08 46.96 -38.97
CA LEU A 112 5.01 47.79 -39.53
C LEU A 112 5.19 49.27 -39.17
N LEU A 113 5.46 49.58 -37.90
CA LEU A 113 5.71 50.95 -37.44
C LEU A 113 6.96 51.57 -38.09
N THR A 114 8.01 50.77 -38.29
CA THR A 114 9.23 51.23 -38.97
C THR A 114 8.97 51.52 -40.45
N LYS A 115 8.18 50.65 -41.13
CA LYS A 115 7.76 50.86 -42.51
C LYS A 115 6.94 52.15 -42.63
N PHE A 116 5.91 52.32 -41.80
CA PHE A 116 5.08 53.53 -41.76
C PHE A 116 5.92 54.79 -41.54
N ARG A 117 6.85 54.78 -40.58
CA ARG A 117 7.78 55.90 -40.36
C ARG A 117 8.57 56.25 -41.61
N ASN A 118 9.13 55.25 -42.29
CA ASN A 118 9.94 55.47 -43.49
C ASN A 118 9.09 56.04 -44.65
N GLU A 119 7.86 55.56 -44.82
CA GLU A 119 6.93 56.03 -45.85
C GLU A 119 6.44 57.44 -45.58
N VAL A 120 6.16 57.80 -44.32
CA VAL A 120 5.81 59.17 -43.93
C VAL A 120 6.98 60.12 -44.19
N VAL A 121 8.21 59.72 -43.87
CA VAL A 121 9.41 60.54 -44.14
C VAL A 121 9.66 60.71 -45.64
N ALA A 122 9.46 59.67 -46.45
CA ALA A 122 9.56 59.75 -47.90
C ALA A 122 8.48 60.68 -48.48
N THR A 123 7.23 60.51 -48.04
CA THR A 123 6.09 61.35 -48.44
C THR A 123 6.32 62.82 -48.11
N ALA A 124 6.88 63.11 -46.92
CA ALA A 124 7.20 64.47 -46.51
C ALA A 124 8.28 65.13 -47.39
N LYS A 125 9.19 64.36 -47.98
CA LYS A 125 10.22 64.86 -48.91
C LYS A 125 9.67 65.11 -50.31
N GLU A 126 8.64 64.37 -50.72
CA GLU A 126 8.11 64.39 -52.09
C GLU A 126 6.87 65.29 -52.28
N ALA A 127 6.14 65.59 -51.20
CA ALA A 127 4.92 66.39 -51.25
C ALA A 127 5.21 67.85 -51.68
N LYS A 128 4.44 68.36 -52.64
CA LYS A 128 4.63 69.71 -53.19
C LYS A 128 3.82 70.76 -52.45
N THR A 129 2.79 70.34 -51.69
CA THR A 129 1.94 71.25 -50.92
C THR A 129 1.60 70.68 -49.53
N PRO A 130 1.27 71.54 -48.54
CA PRO A 130 0.82 71.11 -47.23
C PRO A 130 -0.49 70.28 -47.27
N GLN A 131 -1.39 70.59 -48.19
CA GLN A 131 -2.65 69.86 -48.38
C GLN A 131 -2.38 68.41 -48.85
N GLU A 132 -1.53 68.26 -49.86
CA GLU A 132 -1.13 66.95 -50.40
C GLU A 132 -0.41 66.09 -49.35
N LEU A 133 0.45 66.70 -48.54
CA LEU A 133 1.12 66.02 -47.42
C LEU A 133 0.12 65.49 -46.40
N LYS A 134 -0.87 66.33 -46.02
CA LYS A 134 -1.90 65.96 -45.04
C LYS A 134 -2.75 64.78 -45.53
N GLU A 135 -3.16 64.80 -46.80
CA GLU A 135 -3.96 63.73 -47.40
C GLU A 135 -3.18 62.41 -47.50
N LYS A 136 -1.91 62.46 -47.94
CA LYS A 136 -1.07 61.26 -48.05
C LYS A 136 -0.72 60.67 -46.68
N ILE A 137 -0.45 61.50 -45.67
CA ILE A 137 -0.21 61.02 -44.29
C ILE A 137 -1.49 60.38 -43.72
N ALA A 138 -2.66 60.96 -43.96
CA ALA A 138 -3.92 60.38 -43.51
C ALA A 138 -4.16 59.00 -44.15
N ALA A 139 -3.92 58.86 -45.46
CA ALA A 139 -4.03 57.58 -46.16
C ALA A 139 -3.05 56.52 -45.62
N LEU A 140 -1.78 56.88 -45.41
CA LEU A 140 -0.77 55.99 -44.81
C LEU A 140 -1.15 55.59 -43.38
N ASN A 141 -1.73 56.51 -42.60
CA ASN A 141 -2.16 56.22 -41.24
C ASN A 141 -3.34 55.25 -41.22
N ASP A 142 -4.31 55.41 -42.13
CA ASP A 142 -5.42 54.48 -42.29
C ASP A 142 -4.94 53.09 -42.73
N GLU A 143 -3.98 53.01 -43.65
CA GLU A 143 -3.38 51.74 -44.09
C GLU A 143 -2.62 51.04 -42.97
N ASN A 144 -1.79 51.78 -42.23
CA ASN A 144 -1.04 51.24 -41.09
C ASN A 144 -1.98 50.80 -39.95
N THR A 145 -3.06 51.55 -39.68
CA THR A 145 -4.07 51.18 -38.69
C THR A 145 -4.80 49.90 -39.10
N LYS A 146 -5.17 49.75 -40.38
CA LYS A 146 -5.75 48.50 -40.90
C LYS A 146 -4.77 47.33 -40.78
N ALA A 147 -3.50 47.54 -41.08
CA ALA A 147 -2.47 46.50 -40.98
C ALA A 147 -2.23 46.06 -39.52
N LEU A 148 -2.22 47.00 -38.56
CA LEU A 148 -2.11 46.69 -37.13
C LEU A 148 -3.36 45.97 -36.59
N THR A 149 -4.55 46.38 -37.02
CA THR A 149 -5.80 45.68 -36.65
C THR A 149 -5.85 44.26 -37.24
N ALA A 150 -5.43 44.09 -38.50
CA ALA A 150 -5.33 42.77 -39.12
C ALA A 150 -4.31 41.88 -38.40
N LEU A 151 -3.13 42.42 -38.02
CA LEU A 151 -2.16 41.72 -37.19
C LEU A 151 -2.78 41.29 -35.86
N THR A 152 -3.56 42.17 -35.21
CA THR A 152 -4.18 41.87 -33.92
C THR A 152 -5.23 40.76 -34.05
N GLN A 153 -6.05 40.79 -35.10
CA GLN A 153 -7.05 39.75 -35.39
C GLN A 153 -6.40 38.41 -35.79
N GLU A 154 -5.34 38.45 -36.60
CA GLU A 154 -4.53 37.27 -36.93
C GLU A 154 -3.90 36.68 -35.67
N GLU A 155 -3.37 37.51 -34.77
CA GLU A 155 -2.71 37.04 -33.56
C GLU A 155 -3.70 36.62 -32.46
N GLU A 156 -4.89 37.22 -32.38
CA GLU A 156 -5.99 36.76 -31.50
C GLU A 156 -6.41 35.33 -31.86
N THR A 157 -6.50 35.01 -33.15
CA THR A 157 -6.75 33.64 -33.64
C THR A 157 -5.54 32.70 -33.47
N HIS A 158 -4.37 33.24 -33.13
CA HIS A 158 -3.10 32.51 -32.95
C HIS A 158 -2.51 32.59 -31.53
N THR A 159 -3.26 33.13 -30.56
CA THR A 159 -2.84 33.26 -29.14
C THR A 159 -2.44 31.92 -28.52
N TRP A 160 -2.84 30.81 -29.15
CA TRP A 160 -2.42 29.45 -28.85
C TRP A 160 -2.06 28.65 -30.11
N ASN A 161 -1.29 29.23 -31.04
CA ASN A 161 -0.72 28.43 -32.11
C ASN A 161 0.23 27.36 -31.56
N ILE A 162 0.15 26.18 -32.17
CA ILE A 162 1.07 25.04 -32.06
C ILE A 162 2.50 25.57 -31.81
N PRO A 163 3.17 25.16 -30.71
CA PRO A 163 4.48 25.66 -30.39
C PRO A 163 5.43 25.43 -31.58
N ASP A 164 6.22 26.44 -31.93
CA ASP A 164 7.21 26.26 -32.99
C ASP A 164 8.29 25.24 -32.57
N LYS A 165 9.10 24.77 -33.52
CA LYS A 165 10.12 23.74 -33.25
C LYS A 165 11.08 24.13 -32.12
N LYS A 166 11.35 25.41 -31.90
CA LYS A 166 12.24 25.87 -30.81
C LYS A 166 11.55 25.77 -29.46
N LEU A 167 10.26 26.17 -29.40
CA LEU A 167 9.46 26.03 -28.18
C LEU A 167 9.21 24.57 -27.81
N LEU A 168 8.98 23.68 -28.78
CA LEU A 168 8.87 22.24 -28.53
C LEU A 168 10.18 21.65 -27.99
N ALA A 169 11.33 22.03 -28.55
CA ALA A 169 12.62 21.57 -28.04
C ALA A 169 12.89 22.07 -26.61
N TYR A 170 12.56 23.34 -26.33
CA TYR A 170 12.67 23.90 -24.99
C TYR A 170 11.73 23.20 -23.99
N SER A 171 10.50 22.88 -24.39
CA SER A 171 9.53 22.20 -23.53
C SER A 171 9.99 20.78 -23.21
N GLN A 172 10.50 20.04 -24.20
CA GLN A 172 11.10 18.72 -24.02
C GLN A 172 12.26 18.76 -23.02
N GLN A 173 13.17 19.73 -23.15
CA GLN A 173 14.30 19.87 -22.23
C GLN A 173 13.83 20.20 -20.79
N MET A 174 12.90 21.14 -20.63
CA MET A 174 12.32 21.44 -19.30
C MET A 174 11.67 20.21 -18.66
N LEU A 175 11.01 19.39 -19.47
CA LEU A 175 10.37 18.17 -19.01
C LEU A 175 11.40 17.11 -18.59
N GLU A 176 12.49 16.93 -19.34
CA GLU A 176 13.58 16.03 -18.98
C GLU A 176 14.24 16.43 -17.65
N ASP A 177 14.59 17.72 -17.52
CA ASP A 177 15.22 18.26 -16.30
C ASP A 177 14.30 18.08 -15.08
N SER A 178 13.02 18.39 -15.23
CA SER A 178 12.06 18.29 -14.14
C SER A 178 11.71 16.83 -13.80
N SER A 179 11.62 15.96 -14.81
CA SER A 179 11.45 14.51 -14.61
C SER A 179 12.62 13.91 -13.84
N ARG A 180 13.85 14.42 -14.05
CA ARG A 180 15.02 14.00 -13.29
C ARG A 180 14.95 14.42 -11.82
N VAL A 181 14.47 15.63 -11.54
CA VAL A 181 14.22 16.09 -10.15
C VAL A 181 13.19 15.18 -9.49
N LEU A 182 12.06 14.96 -10.15
CA LEU A 182 10.98 14.13 -9.63
C LEU A 182 11.41 12.68 -9.42
N TYR A 183 12.21 12.13 -10.32
CA TYR A 183 12.83 10.81 -10.14
C TYR A 183 13.68 10.75 -8.86
N ASN A 184 14.50 11.77 -8.60
CA ASN A 184 15.34 11.82 -7.40
C ASN A 184 14.51 11.97 -6.12
N ASP A 185 13.40 12.72 -6.17
CA ASP A 185 12.47 12.82 -5.05
C ASP A 185 11.78 11.48 -4.79
N ILE A 186 11.33 10.76 -5.82
CA ILE A 186 10.74 9.42 -5.67
C ILE A 186 11.80 8.44 -5.14
N LEU A 187 13.03 8.51 -5.61
CA LEU A 187 14.15 7.71 -5.13
C LEU A 187 14.41 7.97 -3.64
N ARG A 188 14.43 9.23 -3.24
CA ARG A 188 14.61 9.64 -1.84
C ARG A 188 13.43 9.18 -0.99
N ASP A 189 12.21 9.34 -1.45
CA ASP A 189 11.04 9.14 -0.59
C ASP A 189 10.62 7.67 -0.55
N TYR A 190 10.63 6.98 -1.69
CA TYR A 190 10.09 5.63 -1.87
C TYR A 190 11.12 4.58 -2.28
N GLY A 191 12.38 4.97 -2.52
CA GLY A 191 13.46 4.05 -2.83
C GLY A 191 13.61 3.72 -4.31
N LEU A 192 14.74 3.05 -4.63
CA LEU A 192 15.19 2.80 -6.00
C LEU A 192 14.20 1.96 -6.84
N PRO A 193 13.63 0.85 -6.33
CA PRO A 193 12.70 0.05 -7.13
C PRO A 193 11.48 0.85 -7.58
N CYS A 194 10.93 1.68 -6.68
CA CYS A 194 9.81 2.56 -7.00
C CYS A 194 10.20 3.60 -8.06
N ALA A 195 11.33 4.29 -7.87
CA ALA A 195 11.81 5.30 -8.83
C ALA A 195 12.04 4.72 -10.23
N GLN A 196 12.65 3.53 -10.33
CA GLN A 196 12.87 2.85 -11.61
C GLN A 196 11.56 2.49 -12.33
N LYS A 197 10.52 2.10 -11.58
CA LYS A 197 9.20 1.77 -12.14
C LYS A 197 8.35 3.01 -12.43
N ALA A 198 8.59 4.12 -11.75
CA ALA A 198 7.94 5.40 -12.01
C ALA A 198 8.52 6.13 -13.23
N LEU A 199 9.80 5.93 -13.54
CA LEU A 199 10.47 6.56 -14.69
C LEU A 199 9.72 6.44 -16.04
N PRO A 200 9.23 5.25 -16.47
CA PRO A 200 8.46 5.16 -17.72
C PRO A 200 7.12 5.91 -17.66
N ILE A 201 6.49 6.02 -16.49
CA ILE A 201 5.25 6.79 -16.31
C ILE A 201 5.54 8.27 -16.48
N LEU A 202 6.62 8.77 -15.86
CA LEU A 202 7.09 10.15 -16.00
C LEU A 202 7.38 10.52 -17.46
N LYS A 203 8.10 9.64 -18.17
CA LYS A 203 8.41 9.84 -19.60
C LYS A 203 7.14 9.88 -20.44
N LYS A 204 6.26 8.89 -20.28
CA LYS A 204 4.98 8.84 -20.99
C LYS A 204 4.14 10.10 -20.74
N ALA A 205 3.98 10.50 -19.49
CA ALA A 205 3.19 11.69 -19.15
C ALA A 205 3.75 12.96 -19.81
N GLY A 206 5.07 13.04 -19.94
CA GLY A 206 5.70 14.14 -20.63
C GLY A 206 5.58 14.10 -22.16
N ASP A 207 5.72 12.92 -22.75
CA ASP A 207 5.49 12.71 -24.19
C ASP A 207 4.03 13.04 -24.55
N ASP A 208 3.08 12.54 -23.76
CA ASP A 208 1.64 12.81 -23.93
C ASP A 208 1.33 14.30 -23.73
N SER A 209 1.95 14.96 -22.74
CA SER A 209 1.81 16.40 -22.56
C SER A 209 2.30 17.17 -23.80
N CYS A 210 3.47 16.82 -24.33
CA CYS A 210 4.01 17.43 -25.56
C CYS A 210 3.10 17.19 -26.76
N LEU A 211 2.51 16.00 -26.88
CA LEU A 211 1.56 15.68 -27.93
C LEU A 211 0.34 16.59 -27.84
N VAL A 212 -0.31 16.68 -26.67
CA VAL A 212 -1.49 17.54 -26.43
C VAL A 212 -1.21 18.98 -26.86
N LEU A 213 -0.05 19.53 -26.47
CA LEU A 213 0.35 20.89 -26.81
C LEU A 213 0.57 21.10 -28.31
N SER A 214 0.92 20.04 -29.04
CA SER A 214 1.19 20.10 -30.48
C SER A 214 -0.04 19.82 -31.36
N SER A 215 -1.08 19.20 -30.80
CA SER A 215 -2.20 18.66 -31.59
C SER A 215 -3.58 19.17 -31.18
N ALA A 216 -3.76 19.72 -29.98
CA ALA A 216 -5.07 20.19 -29.53
C ALA A 216 -5.51 21.46 -30.30
N PRO A 217 -6.78 21.52 -30.77
CA PRO A 217 -7.23 22.59 -31.65
C PRO A 217 -7.62 23.87 -30.91
N THR A 218 -7.97 23.78 -29.61
CA THR A 218 -8.34 24.93 -28.78
C THR A 218 -7.63 24.93 -27.44
N THR A 219 -7.66 26.08 -26.75
CA THR A 219 -7.07 26.25 -25.41
C THR A 219 -7.80 25.43 -24.36
N GLU A 220 -9.11 25.32 -24.50
CA GLU A 220 -9.98 24.56 -23.59
C GLU A 220 -9.67 23.07 -23.71
N ASP A 221 -9.49 22.57 -24.94
CA ASP A 221 -9.07 21.18 -25.20
C ASP A 221 -7.67 20.90 -24.61
N VAL A 222 -6.71 21.83 -24.74
CA VAL A 222 -5.38 21.69 -24.12
C VAL A 222 -5.51 21.53 -22.60
N GLU A 223 -6.32 22.37 -21.95
CA GLU A 223 -6.48 22.31 -20.50
C GLU A 223 -7.17 21.04 -20.02
N GLU A 224 -8.18 20.56 -20.74
CA GLU A 224 -8.87 19.32 -20.42
C GLU A 224 -7.98 18.09 -20.63
N GLU A 225 -7.31 18.02 -21.79
CA GLU A 225 -6.44 16.90 -22.14
C GLU A 225 -5.22 16.81 -21.22
N LEU A 226 -4.60 17.95 -20.84
CA LEU A 226 -3.48 17.94 -19.88
C LEU A 226 -3.93 17.49 -18.48
N LYS A 227 -5.14 17.85 -18.04
CA LYS A 227 -5.70 17.32 -16.79
C LYS A 227 -5.91 15.81 -16.87
N ARG A 228 -6.37 15.29 -18.02
CA ARG A 228 -6.52 13.85 -18.24
C ARG A 228 -5.19 13.13 -18.15
N VAL A 229 -4.15 13.62 -18.85
CA VAL A 229 -2.79 13.07 -18.81
C VAL A 229 -2.26 13.04 -17.37
N ALA A 230 -2.49 14.11 -16.61
CA ALA A 230 -2.08 14.18 -15.20
C ALA A 230 -2.79 13.14 -14.31
N ALA A 231 -4.10 12.98 -14.46
CA ALA A 231 -4.87 11.99 -13.71
C ALA A 231 -4.47 10.55 -14.04
N GLU A 232 -4.22 10.26 -15.32
CA GLU A 232 -3.72 8.94 -15.76
C GLU A 232 -2.33 8.63 -15.18
N ALA A 233 -1.43 9.62 -15.17
CA ALA A 233 -0.09 9.49 -14.62
C ALA A 233 -0.12 9.25 -13.09
N ASP A 234 -0.96 9.98 -12.36
CA ASP A 234 -1.15 9.79 -10.92
C ASP A 234 -1.69 8.39 -10.60
N SER A 235 -2.70 7.94 -11.35
CA SER A 235 -3.27 6.60 -11.15
C SER A 235 -2.20 5.52 -11.35
N ALA A 236 -1.46 5.58 -12.46
CA ALA A 236 -0.39 4.64 -12.76
C ALA A 236 0.73 4.67 -11.71
N PHE A 237 1.09 5.86 -11.22
CA PHE A 237 2.10 6.00 -10.19
C PHE A 237 1.67 5.47 -8.84
N ASN A 238 0.41 5.69 -8.45
CA ASN A 238 -0.13 5.15 -7.20
C ASN A 238 -0.16 3.61 -7.21
N GLU A 239 -0.37 2.97 -8.37
CA GLU A 239 -0.19 1.52 -8.49
C GLU A 239 1.28 1.08 -8.29
N VAL A 240 2.24 1.85 -8.82
CA VAL A 240 3.67 1.60 -8.61
C VAL A 240 4.04 1.80 -7.14
N LEU A 241 3.54 2.85 -6.49
CA LEU A 241 3.75 3.10 -5.07
C LEU A 241 3.25 1.95 -4.21
N LYS A 242 2.03 1.46 -4.46
CA LYS A 242 1.46 0.33 -3.71
C LYS A 242 2.30 -0.95 -3.82
N LYS A 243 2.92 -1.18 -4.98
CA LYS A 243 3.67 -2.41 -5.25
C LYS A 243 5.16 -2.33 -4.86
N TYR A 244 5.78 -1.17 -5.03
CA TYR A 244 7.23 -1.01 -4.94
C TYR A 244 7.68 0.07 -3.96
N GLY A 245 6.74 0.78 -3.34
CA GLY A 245 7.01 1.86 -2.40
C GLY A 245 7.72 1.35 -1.15
N ASN A 246 8.86 1.96 -0.84
CA ASN A 246 9.63 1.70 0.37
C ASN A 246 9.88 3.02 1.12
N PRO A 247 8.81 3.60 1.72
CA PRO A 247 8.91 4.88 2.39
C PRO A 247 9.86 4.81 3.59
N SER A 248 10.51 5.93 3.89
CA SER A 248 11.10 6.12 5.21
C SER A 248 9.99 6.44 6.19
N VAL A 249 9.79 5.56 7.18
CA VAL A 249 8.66 5.66 8.11
C VAL A 249 9.14 6.12 9.47
N HIS A 250 8.40 7.07 10.04
CA HIS A 250 8.47 7.44 11.44
C HIS A 250 7.07 7.29 12.04
N PHE A 251 6.92 6.33 12.96
CA PHE A 251 5.64 6.05 13.60
C PHE A 251 5.35 7.08 14.69
N LYS A 252 4.12 7.57 14.73
CA LYS A 252 3.64 8.41 15.83
C LYS A 252 3.47 7.56 17.09
N GLN A 253 3.52 8.19 18.26
CA GLN A 253 3.43 7.48 19.54
C GLN A 253 2.13 6.68 19.67
N GLU A 254 1.03 7.15 19.10
CA GLU A 254 -0.25 6.44 19.07
C GLU A 254 -0.18 5.15 18.26
N GLU A 255 0.49 5.17 17.11
CA GLU A 255 0.69 4.01 16.24
C GLU A 255 1.61 2.98 16.91
N ILE A 256 2.70 3.44 17.53
CA ILE A 256 3.60 2.60 18.32
C ILE A 256 2.83 1.89 19.44
N SER A 257 1.98 2.63 20.15
CA SER A 257 1.18 2.11 21.24
C SER A 257 0.16 1.08 20.75
N ALA A 258 -0.48 1.32 19.61
CA ALA A 258 -1.43 0.39 19.00
C ALA A 258 -0.76 -0.93 18.58
N ILE A 259 0.40 -0.87 17.91
CA ILE A 259 1.17 -2.06 17.51
C ILE A 259 1.65 -2.82 18.75
N SER A 260 2.10 -2.11 19.79
CA SER A 260 2.54 -2.72 21.05
C SER A 260 1.39 -3.42 21.79
N ALA A 261 0.18 -2.85 21.74
CA ALA A 261 -1.02 -3.45 22.30
C ALA A 261 -1.45 -4.71 21.53
N GLU A 262 -1.34 -4.71 20.19
CA GLU A 262 -1.59 -5.90 19.36
C GLU A 262 -0.64 -7.04 19.75
N ALA A 263 0.66 -6.75 19.91
CA ALA A 263 1.63 -7.72 20.39
C ALA A 263 1.29 -8.27 21.79
N ALA A 264 0.87 -7.40 22.72
CA ALA A 264 0.47 -7.79 24.08
C ALA A 264 -0.78 -8.68 24.10
N ALA A 265 -1.76 -8.40 23.25
CA ALA A 265 -2.94 -9.24 23.10
C ALA A 265 -2.57 -10.65 22.60
N SER A 266 -1.71 -10.74 21.57
CA SER A 266 -1.20 -12.02 21.07
C SER A 266 -0.43 -12.80 22.14
N TYR A 267 0.36 -12.12 22.95
CA TYR A 267 1.09 -12.75 24.06
C TYR A 267 0.17 -13.22 25.19
N THR A 268 -0.91 -12.49 25.50
CA THR A 268 -1.89 -12.91 26.52
C THR A 268 -2.50 -14.29 26.20
N GLU A 269 -2.72 -14.59 24.91
CA GLU A 269 -3.18 -15.92 24.50
C GLU A 269 -2.10 -16.99 24.70
N LEU A 270 -0.84 -16.65 24.43
CA LEU A 270 0.30 -17.54 24.69
C LEU A 270 0.49 -17.81 26.19
N GLU A 271 0.31 -16.81 27.06
CA GLU A 271 0.38 -16.99 28.51
C GLU A 271 -0.65 -18.00 29.01
N LYS A 272 -1.90 -17.92 28.53
CA LYS A 272 -2.95 -18.90 28.87
C LYS A 272 -2.57 -20.32 28.45
N GLN A 273 -1.88 -20.48 27.31
CA GLN A 273 -1.39 -21.78 26.87
C GLN A 273 -0.25 -22.29 27.76
N PHE A 274 0.70 -21.42 28.14
CA PHE A 274 1.76 -21.75 29.10
C PHE A 274 1.20 -22.17 30.46
N GLU A 275 0.25 -21.41 31.00
CA GLU A 275 -0.41 -21.72 32.26
C GLU A 275 -1.12 -23.08 32.19
N LYS A 276 -1.89 -23.32 31.12
CA LYS A 276 -2.63 -24.57 30.93
C LYS A 276 -1.72 -25.80 30.80
N LEU A 277 -0.55 -25.66 30.18
CA LEU A 277 0.34 -26.80 29.92
C LEU A 277 1.37 -27.06 31.02
N TYR A 278 1.87 -26.00 31.66
CA TYR A 278 3.02 -26.03 32.57
C TYR A 278 2.78 -25.31 33.91
N GLY A 279 1.71 -24.52 34.04
CA GLY A 279 1.34 -23.78 35.25
C GLY A 279 1.95 -22.37 35.35
N LEU A 280 1.58 -21.64 36.40
CA LEU A 280 1.95 -20.24 36.62
C LEU A 280 3.48 -20.01 36.68
N GLY A 281 4.25 -20.98 37.18
CA GLY A 281 5.71 -20.88 37.23
C GLY A 281 6.40 -20.93 35.86
N ALA A 282 5.70 -21.39 34.81
CA ALA A 282 6.19 -21.30 33.44
C ALA A 282 5.86 -19.93 32.83
N VAL A 283 4.70 -19.36 33.18
CA VAL A 283 4.32 -17.99 32.78
C VAL A 283 5.34 -16.98 33.29
N SER A 284 5.78 -17.11 34.54
CA SER A 284 6.82 -16.23 35.10
C SER A 284 8.18 -16.35 34.40
N GLN A 285 8.50 -17.51 33.81
CA GLN A 285 9.71 -17.71 33.01
C GLN A 285 9.58 -17.21 31.57
N ALA A 286 8.37 -17.22 31.01
CA ALA A 286 8.07 -16.68 29.67
C ALA A 286 8.00 -15.13 29.68
N LYS A 287 7.55 -14.53 30.78
CA LYS A 287 7.43 -13.07 30.93
C LYS A 287 8.68 -12.27 30.54
N PRO A 288 9.91 -12.57 31.04
CA PRO A 288 11.09 -11.81 30.66
C PRO A 288 11.45 -11.92 29.16
N ILE A 289 11.13 -13.05 28.52
CA ILE A 289 11.32 -13.23 27.06
C ILE A 289 10.41 -12.27 26.30
N PHE A 290 9.16 -12.14 26.74
CA PHE A 290 8.22 -11.19 26.14
C PHE A 290 8.57 -9.72 26.41
N GLU A 291 9.04 -9.40 27.61
CA GLU A 291 9.52 -8.04 27.92
C GLU A 291 10.71 -7.65 27.03
N SER A 292 11.65 -8.57 26.79
CA SER A 292 12.74 -8.38 25.83
C SER A 292 12.22 -8.11 24.41
N TYR A 293 11.24 -8.90 23.96
CA TYR A 293 10.57 -8.69 22.68
C TYR A 293 9.88 -7.32 22.59
N GLN A 294 9.12 -6.91 23.61
CA GLN A 294 8.44 -5.61 23.64
C GLN A 294 9.44 -4.44 23.60
N ASN A 295 10.53 -4.52 24.36
CA ASN A 295 11.57 -3.50 24.35
C ASN A 295 12.26 -3.39 22.98
N GLY A 296 12.53 -4.54 22.35
CA GLY A 296 13.06 -4.61 20.99
C GLY A 296 12.10 -3.99 19.97
N LEU A 297 10.80 -4.30 20.09
CA LEU A 297 9.75 -3.78 19.22
C LEU A 297 9.64 -2.26 19.37
N GLN A 298 9.62 -1.73 20.59
CA GLN A 298 9.58 -0.30 20.85
C GLN A 298 10.80 0.43 20.28
N THR A 299 11.99 -0.17 20.40
CA THR A 299 13.23 0.37 19.82
C THR A 299 13.18 0.39 18.29
N LEU A 300 12.62 -0.65 17.68
CA LEU A 300 12.44 -0.77 16.23
C LEU A 300 11.44 0.26 15.70
N LEU A 301 10.34 0.49 16.41
CA LEU A 301 9.28 1.40 15.98
C LEU A 301 9.66 2.88 16.14
N SER A 302 10.41 3.22 17.19
CA SER A 302 10.81 4.61 17.50
C SER A 302 11.87 5.19 16.54
N LYS A 303 12.75 4.36 15.98
CA LYS A 303 13.83 4.81 15.10
C LYS A 303 13.31 5.08 13.68
N PRO A 304 13.59 6.23 13.05
CA PRO A 304 13.27 6.43 11.63
C PRO A 304 14.04 5.43 10.75
N SER A 305 13.34 4.70 9.88
CA SER A 305 14.00 3.80 8.92
C SER A 305 13.05 3.42 7.77
N ARG A 306 13.62 2.85 6.71
CA ARG A 306 12.85 2.30 5.59
C ARG A 306 11.90 1.20 6.04
N LEU A 307 10.72 1.15 5.44
CA LEU A 307 9.70 0.13 5.69
C LEU A 307 10.26 -1.29 5.58
N SER A 308 10.96 -1.59 4.48
CA SER A 308 11.66 -2.87 4.27
C SER A 308 12.62 -3.24 5.40
N SER A 309 13.44 -2.28 5.85
CA SER A 309 14.36 -2.51 6.97
C SER A 309 13.62 -2.75 8.29
N LYS A 310 12.45 -2.13 8.50
CA LYS A 310 11.62 -2.41 9.68
C LYS A 310 11.01 -3.80 9.63
N GLN A 311 10.52 -4.21 8.46
CA GLN A 311 9.98 -5.56 8.24
C GLN A 311 11.05 -6.62 8.53
N GLU A 312 12.25 -6.46 7.96
CA GLU A 312 13.36 -7.39 8.19
C GLU A 312 13.77 -7.43 9.66
N GLN A 313 13.88 -6.28 10.33
CA GLN A 313 14.23 -6.25 11.75
C GLN A 313 13.12 -6.84 12.64
N LEU A 314 11.85 -6.68 12.26
CA LEU A 314 10.71 -7.28 12.96
C LEU A 314 10.74 -8.80 12.80
N GLU A 315 10.97 -9.32 11.60
CA GLU A 315 11.10 -10.75 11.34
C GLU A 315 12.22 -11.38 12.16
N ARG A 316 13.37 -10.69 12.28
CA ARG A 316 14.48 -11.11 13.13
C ARG A 316 14.10 -11.11 14.61
N LEU A 317 13.44 -10.04 15.08
CA LEU A 317 12.99 -9.92 16.46
C LEU A 317 11.98 -11.03 16.83
N GLU A 318 11.03 -11.31 15.94
CA GLU A 318 10.08 -12.41 16.11
C GLU A 318 10.73 -13.79 16.00
N GLY A 319 11.76 -13.94 15.15
CA GLY A 319 12.59 -15.13 15.07
C GLY A 319 13.25 -15.46 16.42
N ASN A 320 13.95 -14.48 17.00
CA ASN A 320 14.60 -14.62 18.30
C ASN A 320 13.58 -14.96 19.40
N PHE A 321 12.45 -14.27 19.44
CA PHE A 321 11.37 -14.58 20.40
C PHE A 321 10.87 -16.01 20.27
N ARG A 322 10.64 -16.50 19.04
CA ARG A 322 10.23 -17.89 18.80
C ARG A 322 11.27 -18.89 19.28
N GLU A 323 12.55 -18.63 19.03
CA GLU A 323 13.65 -19.49 19.44
C GLU A 323 13.77 -19.57 20.97
N GLU A 324 13.66 -18.45 21.67
CA GLU A 324 13.70 -18.39 23.13
C GLU A 324 12.51 -19.11 23.77
N ILE A 325 11.29 -18.88 23.27
CA ILE A 325 10.08 -19.57 23.74
C ILE A 325 10.14 -21.08 23.45
N THR A 326 10.65 -21.48 22.28
CA THR A 326 10.84 -22.90 21.94
C THR A 326 11.85 -23.55 22.87
N SER A 327 12.95 -22.86 23.17
CA SER A 327 13.97 -23.33 24.11
C SER A 327 13.42 -23.48 25.53
N LEU A 328 12.60 -22.52 25.98
CA LEU A 328 11.88 -22.61 27.25
C LEU A 328 10.93 -23.82 27.27
N GLN A 329 10.17 -24.03 26.20
CA GLN A 329 9.26 -25.17 26.08
C GLN A 329 10.00 -26.51 26.17
N VAL A 330 11.13 -26.65 25.47
CA VAL A 330 11.96 -27.87 25.52
C VAL A 330 12.44 -28.12 26.95
N ARG A 331 12.94 -27.09 27.64
CA ARG A 331 13.40 -27.18 29.03
C ARG A 331 12.28 -27.62 29.97
N LEU A 332 11.10 -26.99 29.86
CA LEU A 332 9.93 -27.33 30.68
C LEU A 332 9.43 -28.75 30.42
N ASN A 333 9.47 -29.22 29.17
CA ASN A 333 9.15 -30.60 28.82
C ASN A 333 10.12 -31.59 29.49
N SER A 334 11.43 -31.34 29.40
CA SER A 334 12.44 -32.18 30.05
C SER A 334 12.28 -32.21 31.57
N ASP A 335 12.00 -31.06 32.20
CA ASP A 335 11.76 -30.99 33.65
C ASP A 335 10.48 -31.74 34.06
N PHE A 336 9.44 -31.68 33.23
CA PHE A 336 8.21 -32.43 33.46
C PHE A 336 8.44 -33.94 33.41
N GLU A 337 9.19 -34.42 32.41
CA GLU A 337 9.56 -35.84 32.28
C GLU A 337 10.40 -36.33 33.46
N ARG A 338 11.41 -35.55 33.88
CA ARG A 338 12.24 -35.87 35.05
C ARG A 338 11.40 -35.98 36.33
N ARG A 339 10.50 -35.02 36.57
CA ARG A 339 9.59 -35.06 37.73
C ARG A 339 8.62 -36.24 37.67
N ALA A 340 8.12 -36.57 36.47
CA ALA A 340 7.24 -37.72 36.27
C ALA A 340 7.98 -39.06 36.53
N MET A 341 9.23 -39.19 36.09
CA MET A 341 10.07 -40.36 36.37
C MET A 341 10.39 -40.48 37.86
N ALA A 342 10.79 -39.39 38.52
CA ALA A 342 11.08 -39.38 39.96
C ALA A 342 9.87 -39.84 40.78
N ARG A 343 8.66 -39.40 40.43
CA ARG A 343 7.41 -39.84 41.08
C ARG A 343 7.06 -41.31 40.84
N ARG A 344 7.39 -41.85 39.67
CA ARG A 344 7.21 -43.28 39.38
C ARG A 344 8.15 -44.13 40.21
N LEU A 345 9.41 -43.71 40.32
CA LEU A 345 10.43 -44.39 41.12
C LEU A 345 10.11 -44.34 42.62
N SER A 346 9.59 -43.22 43.14
CA SER A 346 9.17 -43.13 44.54
C SER A 346 7.93 -43.97 44.84
N ALA A 347 7.00 -44.11 43.90
CA ALA A 347 5.79 -44.93 44.05
C ALA A 347 6.03 -46.45 43.92
N THR A 348 7.23 -46.86 43.49
CA THR A 348 7.63 -48.29 43.43
C THR A 348 8.49 -48.73 44.61
N VAL A 349 8.85 -47.81 45.51
CA VAL A 349 9.70 -48.08 46.70
C VAL A 349 8.87 -48.08 48.00
N GLU A 350 7.58 -47.74 47.94
CA GLU A 350 6.56 -48.02 48.97
C GLU A 350 5.80 -49.31 48.61
#